data_AF-A0A401LAH7-F1
#
_entry.id   AF-A0A401LAH7-F1
#
_cell.length_a   1.000
_cell.length_b   1.000
_cell.length_c   1.000
_cell.angle_alpha   90.00
_cell.angle_beta   90.00
_cell.angle_gamma   90.00
#
_symmetry.space_group_name_H-M   'P 1'
#
loop_
_entity.id
_entity.type
_entity.pdbx_description
1 polymer ?
#
loop_
_entity_poly.entity_id
_entity_poly.type
_entity_poly.pdbx_seq_one_letter_code
_entity_poly.pdbx_strand_id
1 'polypeptide(L)'
;MKKKLALLLAALLLFGSAACGKTDTADDTQQEIQTEFNLPKCGLSYTIPDEWVEMENTNLIPASYVKVNGDIYAKIQYNYAPDENMEPLNDAESTIAVEELMTPIVEMLVVRTENLETDEVKEEMDFFKSVEKIGVKGDFQFFFLTDYADGIDHFSTEAQATFRELESYLPELRESIEISLPDEEAVLDEAEENSKYLNFISNTLDGDPVTSAVFYDYDMTVVNFWASYCEEDNINELDTLQSFYKDLQKKHPNVNFVQVVIDTPGQKAEKIATDAYKKAGVTFKGIMPDQNLATWITDNLEGLPTTVFVDSKGKPADLKIKGIQDASYYMETTETMLKKMKTSK
;
A
#
# COMPACT_ATOMS: atom_id res chain seq x y z
N MET A 1 4.44 25.53 -23.51
CA MET A 1 3.46 24.42 -23.57
C MET A 1 2.79 24.41 -22.21
N LYS A 2 1.49 24.66 -22.15
CA LYS A 2 0.73 24.64 -20.89
C LYS A 2 0.77 23.21 -20.37
N LYS A 3 1.60 22.94 -19.35
CA LYS A 3 1.53 21.66 -18.64
C LYS A 3 0.24 21.74 -17.82
N LYS A 4 -0.80 21.04 -18.26
CA LYS A 4 -2.01 20.84 -17.47
C LYS A 4 -1.58 20.05 -16.22
N LEU A 5 -2.04 20.52 -15.07
CA LEU A 5 -1.96 19.94 -13.73
C LEU A 5 -1.73 18.41 -13.76
N ALA A 6 -0.62 17.95 -13.17
CA ALA A 6 -0.54 16.61 -12.64
C ALA A 6 -0.93 16.71 -11.16
N LEU A 7 -2.24 16.73 -10.89
CA LEU A 7 -2.72 16.42 -9.56
C LEU A 7 -2.43 14.92 -9.41
N LEU A 8 -1.21 14.59 -8.97
CA LEU A 8 -0.87 13.25 -8.56
C LEU A 8 -1.63 13.05 -7.25
N LEU A 9 -2.92 12.69 -7.41
CA LEU A 9 -3.73 12.11 -6.36
C LEU A 9 -3.06 10.78 -6.04
N ALA A 10 -1.96 10.84 -5.31
CA ALA A 10 -1.34 9.70 -4.69
C ALA A 10 -2.47 9.06 -3.90
N ALA A 11 -2.83 7.87 -4.35
CA ALA A 11 -3.93 7.09 -3.84
C ALA A 11 -3.95 7.16 -2.32
N LEU A 12 -5.16 7.17 -1.75
CA LEU A 12 -5.40 6.89 -0.35
C LEU A 12 -4.32 5.93 0.17
N LEU A 13 -3.39 6.40 1.00
CA LEU A 13 -2.53 5.53 1.81
C LEU A 13 -3.34 5.02 3.01
N LEU A 14 -4.55 4.53 2.71
CA LEU A 14 -5.05 3.37 3.39
C LEU A 14 -4.03 2.27 3.06
N PHE A 15 -3.39 1.70 4.06
CA PHE A 15 -2.75 0.39 3.87
C PHE A 15 -3.83 -0.56 3.33
N GLY A 16 -3.80 -0.78 2.01
CA GLY A 16 -4.85 -1.46 1.27
C GLY A 16 -5.41 -0.61 0.13
N SER A 17 -4.65 -0.43 -0.96
CA SER A 17 -5.23 -0.02 -2.24
C SER A 17 -4.97 -1.10 -3.29
N ALA A 18 -5.93 -2.01 -3.41
CA ALA A 18 -6.28 -2.55 -4.71
C ALA A 18 -6.88 -1.40 -5.55
N ALA A 19 -6.05 -0.72 -6.33
CA ALA A 19 -6.51 0.19 -7.38
C ALA A 19 -6.31 -0.51 -8.75
N CYS A 20 -7.40 -1.05 -9.31
CA CYS A 20 -7.53 -1.26 -10.74
C CYS A 20 -7.53 0.11 -11.45
N GLY A 21 -7.01 0.30 -12.66
CA GLY A 21 -6.40 -0.63 -13.60
C GLY A 21 -5.95 0.13 -14.86
N LYS A 22 -5.32 -0.62 -15.77
CA LYS A 22 -5.05 -0.35 -17.20
C LYS A 22 -4.65 1.07 -17.58
N THR A 23 -3.46 1.15 -18.18
CA THR A 23 -2.99 2.20 -19.07
C THR A 23 -3.95 2.40 -20.25
N ASP A 24 -5.03 3.14 -20.04
CA ASP A 24 -5.83 3.69 -21.12
C ASP A 24 -5.17 4.99 -21.57
N THR A 25 -4.79 5.00 -22.84
CA THR A 25 -4.33 6.17 -23.59
C THR A 25 -5.27 7.35 -23.37
N ALA A 26 -4.68 8.51 -23.03
CA ALA A 26 -5.34 9.79 -22.78
C ALA A 26 -6.58 10.02 -23.66
N ASP A 27 -7.75 9.90 -23.03
CA ASP A 27 -9.00 10.46 -23.55
C ASP A 27 -9.34 11.69 -22.68
N ASP A 28 -9.63 12.80 -23.35
CA ASP A 28 -9.77 14.16 -22.81
C ASP A 28 -11.15 14.34 -22.14
N THR A 29 -11.47 13.50 -21.15
CA THR A 29 -12.59 13.76 -20.24
C THR A 29 -12.16 14.78 -19.21
N GLN A 30 -12.79 15.96 -19.21
CA GLN A 30 -12.69 16.94 -18.13
C GLN A 30 -13.12 16.28 -16.82
N GLN A 31 -12.16 15.82 -16.04
CA GLN A 31 -12.36 15.39 -14.67
C GLN A 31 -12.66 16.68 -13.88
N GLU A 32 -13.89 16.84 -13.39
CA GLU A 32 -14.21 17.91 -12.45
C GLU A 32 -13.27 17.76 -11.26
N ILE A 33 -12.55 18.85 -10.93
CA ILE A 33 -11.59 18.81 -9.84
C ILE A 33 -12.37 18.87 -8.53
N GLN A 34 -12.21 17.84 -7.70
CA GLN A 34 -12.89 17.75 -6.41
C GLN A 34 -12.17 18.63 -5.38
N THR A 35 -12.88 19.63 -4.85
CA THR A 35 -12.38 20.48 -3.77
C THR A 35 -13.02 20.17 -2.41
N GLU A 36 -14.21 19.55 -2.40
CA GLU A 36 -14.90 19.12 -1.18
C GLU A 36 -14.54 17.69 -0.78
N PHE A 37 -14.13 17.50 0.48
CA PHE A 37 -13.76 16.21 1.04
C PHE A 37 -14.64 15.88 2.24
N ASN A 38 -15.22 14.67 2.23
CA ASN A 38 -15.92 14.09 3.37
C ASN A 38 -15.23 12.78 3.75
N LEU A 39 -14.59 12.77 4.92
CA LEU A 39 -13.78 11.68 5.46
C LEU A 39 -14.39 11.19 6.77
N PRO A 40 -15.51 10.44 6.73
CA PRO A 40 -16.21 9.98 7.94
C PRO A 40 -15.32 9.09 8.82
N LYS A 41 -14.44 8.27 8.22
CA LYS A 41 -13.43 7.46 8.93
C LYS A 41 -12.45 8.30 9.76
N CYS A 42 -12.22 9.55 9.38
CA CYS A 42 -11.36 10.47 10.12
C CYS A 42 -12.16 11.40 11.04
N GLY A 43 -13.49 11.43 10.92
CA GLY A 43 -14.33 12.43 11.57
C GLY A 43 -14.12 13.85 11.03
N LEU A 44 -13.75 14.00 9.75
CA LEU A 44 -13.42 15.28 9.12
C LEU A 44 -14.21 15.50 7.83
N SER A 45 -14.65 16.74 7.61
CA SER A 45 -15.07 17.25 6.30
C SER A 45 -14.47 18.63 6.10
N TYR A 46 -14.04 18.96 4.89
CA TYR A 46 -13.41 20.25 4.58
C TYR A 46 -13.44 20.53 3.09
N THR A 47 -13.15 21.78 2.72
CA THR A 47 -12.97 22.21 1.33
C THR A 47 -11.55 22.74 1.17
N ILE A 48 -10.79 22.22 0.21
CA ILE A 48 -9.49 22.83 -0.13
C ILE A 48 -9.74 24.13 -0.91
N PRO A 49 -8.88 25.16 -0.75
CA PRO A 49 -9.00 26.40 -1.50
C PRO A 49 -8.97 26.14 -3.01
N ASP A 50 -9.82 26.85 -3.78
CA ASP A 50 -9.84 26.72 -5.24
C ASP A 50 -8.47 27.10 -5.84
N GLU A 51 -7.76 28.05 -5.23
CA GLU A 51 -6.44 28.49 -5.68
C GLU A 51 -5.39 27.39 -5.63
N TRP A 52 -5.46 26.47 -4.67
CA TRP A 52 -4.56 25.31 -4.61
C TRP A 52 -4.67 24.42 -5.85
N VAL A 53 -5.83 24.45 -6.50
CA VAL A 53 -6.14 23.69 -7.71
C VAL A 53 -5.86 24.51 -8.97
N GLU A 54 -6.12 25.81 -8.94
CA GLU A 54 -5.98 26.70 -10.09
C GLU A 54 -4.53 27.15 -10.36
N MET A 55 -3.67 27.16 -9.34
CA MET A 55 -2.27 27.58 -9.47
C MET A 55 -1.48 26.68 -10.45
N GLU A 56 -0.84 27.29 -11.45
CA GLU A 56 0.03 26.57 -12.39
C GLU A 56 1.31 26.07 -11.69
N ASN A 57 1.83 24.91 -12.11
CA ASN A 57 3.12 24.34 -11.65
C ASN A 57 3.19 24.10 -10.12
N THR A 58 2.07 23.70 -9.53
CA THR A 58 1.99 23.46 -8.08
C THR A 58 1.72 21.98 -7.84
N ASN A 59 2.70 21.24 -7.31
CA ASN A 59 2.52 19.82 -6.99
C ASN A 59 2.17 19.68 -5.52
N LEU A 60 0.87 19.64 -5.24
CA LEU A 60 0.32 19.30 -3.93
C LEU A 60 0.10 17.79 -3.84
N ILE A 61 0.84 17.14 -2.93
CA ILE A 61 0.83 15.69 -2.74
C ILE A 61 0.17 15.38 -1.39
N PRO A 62 -1.10 14.91 -1.39
CA PRO A 62 -1.76 14.52 -0.16
C PRO A 62 -1.18 13.19 0.36
N ALA A 63 -1.04 13.08 1.68
CA ALA A 63 -0.73 11.85 2.40
C ALA A 63 -1.71 11.69 3.55
N SER A 64 -2.35 10.52 3.66
CA SER A 64 -3.31 10.27 4.74
C SER A 64 -3.35 8.82 5.17
N TYR A 65 -3.69 8.57 6.43
CA TYR A 65 -3.96 7.24 6.97
C TYR A 65 -4.95 7.30 8.14
N VAL A 66 -5.54 6.14 8.46
CA VAL A 66 -6.32 5.91 9.69
C VAL A 66 -5.83 4.62 10.36
N LYS A 67 -5.65 4.65 11.69
CA LYS A 67 -5.19 3.54 12.53
C LYS A 67 -6.03 3.51 13.81
N VAL A 68 -7.01 2.61 13.89
CA VAL A 68 -7.93 2.46 15.04
C VAL A 68 -7.19 2.35 16.38
N ASN A 69 -6.07 1.62 16.38
CA ASN A 69 -5.24 1.34 17.55
C ASN A 69 -3.89 2.09 17.53
N GLY A 70 -3.71 3.09 16.66
CA GLY A 70 -2.50 3.92 16.63
C GLY A 70 -2.53 4.99 17.72
N ASP A 71 -1.35 5.43 18.16
CA ASP A 71 -1.25 6.59 19.06
C ASP A 71 -1.83 7.84 18.36
N ILE A 72 -1.48 8.01 17.08
CA ILE A 72 -2.18 8.87 16.13
C ILE A 72 -3.29 8.05 15.44
N TYR A 73 -4.55 8.48 15.61
CA TYR A 73 -5.70 7.80 15.02
C TYR A 73 -5.84 8.08 13.53
N ALA A 74 -5.77 9.35 13.11
CA ALA A 74 -5.81 9.71 11.70
C ALA A 74 -4.92 10.92 11.42
N LYS A 75 -4.41 10.95 10.19
CA LYS A 75 -3.55 12.02 9.68
C LYS A 75 -3.93 12.33 8.25
N ILE A 76 -4.06 13.62 7.93
CA ILE A 76 -4.24 14.13 6.58
C ILE A 76 -3.26 15.28 6.40
N GLN A 77 -2.26 15.10 5.54
CA GLN A 77 -1.18 16.04 5.29
C GLN A 77 -1.15 16.44 3.82
N TYR A 78 -0.95 17.72 3.54
CA TYR A 78 -0.70 18.21 2.18
C TYR A 78 0.74 18.67 2.06
N ASN A 79 1.48 18.06 1.14
CA ASN A 79 2.88 18.38 0.87
C ASN A 79 3.02 19.19 -0.40
N TYR A 80 3.93 20.16 -0.40
CA TYR A 80 4.38 20.80 -1.61
C TYR A 80 5.67 20.17 -2.11
N ALA A 81 5.66 19.71 -3.37
CA ALA A 81 6.85 19.33 -4.11
C ALA A 81 7.09 20.34 -5.24
N PRO A 82 8.21 21.09 -5.22
CA PRO A 82 8.57 21.95 -6.34
C PRO A 82 8.76 21.16 -7.64
N ASP A 83 8.49 21.79 -8.79
CA ASP A 83 8.73 21.20 -10.11
C ASP A 83 10.18 20.72 -10.31
N GLU A 84 11.15 21.43 -9.72
CA GLU A 84 12.57 21.07 -9.72
C GLU A 84 12.87 19.74 -9.00
N ASN A 85 11.97 19.30 -8.11
CA ASN A 85 12.11 18.08 -7.31
C ASN A 85 11.28 16.90 -7.87
N MET A 86 10.47 17.12 -8.90
CA MET A 86 9.58 16.07 -9.43
C MET A 86 10.33 14.95 -10.16
N GLU A 87 11.48 15.22 -10.78
CA GLU A 87 12.30 14.17 -11.40
C GLU A 87 12.82 13.16 -10.36
N PRO A 88 13.56 13.57 -9.31
CA PRO A 88 14.03 12.63 -8.29
C PRO A 88 12.89 12.01 -7.47
N LEU A 89 11.73 12.66 -7.31
CA LEU A 89 10.56 12.06 -6.65
C LEU A 89 9.96 10.89 -7.45
N ASN A 90 10.07 10.91 -8.78
CA ASN A 90 9.56 9.87 -9.65
C ASN A 90 10.60 8.78 -9.97
N ASP A 91 11.83 8.93 -9.47
CA ASP A 91 12.90 7.96 -9.66
C ASP A 91 12.97 7.02 -8.45
N ALA A 92 12.56 5.76 -8.65
CA ALA A 92 12.61 4.72 -7.62
C ALA A 92 14.04 4.41 -7.14
N GLU A 93 15.07 4.79 -7.90
CA GLU A 93 16.48 4.64 -7.55
C GLU A 93 17.09 5.90 -6.93
N SER A 94 16.30 6.96 -6.73
CA SER A 94 16.76 8.21 -6.12
C SER A 94 17.29 7.97 -4.71
N THR A 95 18.47 8.52 -4.42
CA THR A 95 19.08 8.47 -3.08
C THR A 95 18.82 9.74 -2.27
N ILE A 96 18.07 10.70 -2.81
CA ILE A 96 17.73 11.95 -2.12
C ILE A 96 16.60 11.65 -1.12
N ALA A 97 16.75 12.14 0.10
CA ALA A 97 15.73 11.96 1.13
C ALA A 97 14.43 12.66 0.72
N VAL A 98 13.27 12.05 0.96
CA VAL A 98 11.96 12.58 0.54
C VAL A 98 11.68 13.93 1.22
N GLU A 99 12.18 14.10 2.44
CA GLU A 99 12.08 15.32 3.24
C GLU A 99 12.88 16.50 2.64
N GLU A 100 13.87 16.22 1.78
CA GLU A 100 14.58 17.25 1.01
C GLU A 100 13.84 17.61 -0.29
N LEU A 101 12.90 16.76 -0.72
CA LEU A 101 12.20 16.90 -1.99
C LEU A 101 10.81 17.53 -1.86
N MET A 102 10.17 17.38 -0.69
CA MET A 102 8.86 17.97 -0.41
C MET A 102 8.73 18.41 1.04
N THR A 103 7.88 19.41 1.29
CA THR A 103 7.63 19.96 2.63
C THR A 103 6.13 20.01 2.93
N PRO A 104 5.70 19.62 4.15
CA PRO A 104 4.32 19.79 4.57
C PRO A 104 3.90 21.26 4.59
N ILE A 105 2.75 21.59 3.99
CA ILE A 105 2.10 22.90 4.13
C ILE A 105 1.18 22.88 5.36
N VAL A 106 0.46 21.78 5.54
CA VAL A 106 -0.51 21.61 6.61
C VAL A 106 -0.70 20.14 6.93
N GLU A 107 -0.99 19.87 8.21
CA GLU A 107 -1.46 18.58 8.67
C GLU A 107 -2.71 18.72 9.55
N MET A 108 -3.72 17.89 9.27
CA MET A 108 -4.87 17.68 10.14
C MET A 108 -4.67 16.36 10.88
N LEU A 109 -4.56 16.44 12.20
CA LEU A 109 -4.26 15.32 13.07
C LEU A 109 -5.46 14.99 13.96
N VAL A 110 -5.80 13.71 14.07
CA VAL A 110 -6.85 13.19 14.94
C VAL A 110 -6.22 12.23 15.93
N VAL A 111 -6.37 12.52 17.21
CA VAL A 111 -5.71 11.79 18.30
C VAL A 111 -6.73 11.48 19.39
N ARG A 112 -6.68 10.28 19.97
CA ARG A 112 -7.45 10.01 21.18
C ARG A 112 -6.91 10.82 22.34
N THR A 113 -7.79 11.31 23.20
CA THR A 113 -7.44 12.15 24.34
C THR A 113 -6.44 11.46 25.27
N GLU A 114 -6.53 10.13 25.42
CA GLU A 114 -5.60 9.36 26.24
C GLU A 114 -4.19 9.23 25.63
N ASN A 115 -4.06 9.37 24.30
CA ASN A 115 -2.80 9.21 23.59
C ASN A 115 -2.03 10.53 23.41
N LEU A 116 -2.59 11.67 23.80
CA LEU A 116 -1.95 12.99 23.60
C LEU A 116 -0.54 13.12 24.19
N GLU A 117 -0.26 12.36 25.24
CA GLU A 117 1.02 12.42 25.95
C GLU A 117 2.03 11.37 25.49
N THR A 118 1.68 10.56 24.49
CA THR A 118 2.58 9.57 23.88
C THR A 118 3.73 10.26 23.14
N ASP A 119 4.87 9.58 23.03
CA ASP A 119 6.04 10.11 22.34
C ASP A 119 5.74 10.31 20.84
N GLU A 120 5.02 9.37 20.19
CA GLU A 120 4.63 9.48 18.77
C GLU A 120 3.84 10.75 18.49
N VAL A 121 2.83 11.07 19.31
CA VAL A 121 2.00 12.27 19.11
C VAL A 121 2.80 13.56 19.37
N LYS A 122 3.67 13.57 20.38
CA LYS A 122 4.51 14.73 20.71
C LYS A 122 5.52 15.01 19.61
N GLU A 123 6.22 13.98 19.15
CA GLU A 123 7.19 14.08 18.06
C GLU A 123 6.51 14.58 16.78
N GLU A 124 5.31 14.07 16.46
CA GLU A 124 4.57 14.54 15.28
C GLU A 124 4.19 16.02 15.38
N MET A 125 3.68 16.46 16.54
CA MET A 125 3.33 17.87 16.76
C MET A 125 4.56 18.79 16.73
N ASP A 126 5.72 18.32 17.18
CA ASP A 126 6.98 19.10 17.21
C ASP A 126 7.52 19.41 15.80
N PHE A 127 7.08 18.70 14.75
CA PHE A 127 7.36 19.07 13.36
C PHE A 127 6.70 20.38 12.93
N PHE A 128 5.78 20.94 13.73
CA PHE A 128 5.03 22.14 13.39
C PHE A 128 5.12 23.18 14.51
N LYS A 129 5.43 24.43 14.15
CA LYS A 129 5.50 25.52 15.13
C LYS A 129 4.12 26.01 15.54
N SER A 130 3.11 25.79 14.71
CA SER A 130 1.73 26.16 14.98
C SER A 130 0.87 24.91 15.15
N VAL A 131 0.43 24.66 16.37
CA VAL A 131 -0.45 23.55 16.76
C VAL A 131 -1.78 24.10 17.25
N GLU A 132 -2.79 24.11 16.38
CA GLU A 132 -4.11 24.62 16.72
C GLU A 132 -5.07 23.47 17.03
N LYS A 133 -5.69 23.46 18.21
CA LYS A 133 -6.78 22.53 18.50
C LYS A 133 -8.08 23.01 17.85
N ILE A 134 -8.59 22.24 16.89
CA ILE A 134 -9.87 22.50 16.22
C ILE A 134 -11.03 22.22 17.17
N GLY A 135 -11.00 21.09 17.88
CA GLY A 135 -12.10 20.70 18.78
C GLY A 135 -12.01 19.29 19.33
N VAL A 136 -13.11 18.83 19.92
CA VAL A 136 -13.26 17.50 20.54
C VAL A 136 -14.58 16.88 20.10
N LYS A 137 -14.56 15.60 19.73
CA LYS A 137 -15.76 14.77 19.50
C LYS A 137 -15.53 13.40 20.14
N GLY A 138 -16.35 13.05 21.12
CA GLY A 138 -16.13 11.83 21.91
C GLY A 138 -14.81 11.92 22.68
N ASP A 139 -13.98 10.88 22.56
CA ASP A 139 -12.62 10.81 23.07
C ASP A 139 -11.57 11.38 22.09
N PHE A 140 -11.96 11.77 20.87
CA PHE A 140 -11.04 12.29 19.86
C PHE A 140 -10.83 13.80 19.95
N GLN A 141 -9.59 14.23 19.75
CA GLN A 141 -9.18 15.63 19.59
C GLN A 141 -8.62 15.84 18.19
N PHE A 142 -8.98 16.98 17.61
CA PHE A 142 -8.66 17.35 16.24
C PHE A 142 -7.72 18.55 16.26
N PHE A 143 -6.64 18.48 15.50
CA PHE A 143 -5.63 19.52 15.42
C PHE A 143 -5.39 19.95 13.97
N PHE A 144 -5.07 21.23 13.81
CA PHE A 144 -4.63 21.85 12.57
C PHE A 144 -3.19 22.34 12.79
N LEU A 145 -2.25 21.70 12.12
CA LEU A 145 -0.81 21.86 12.28
C LEU A 145 -0.25 22.59 11.07
N THR A 146 0.48 23.67 11.29
CA THR A 146 1.06 24.55 10.25
C THR A 146 2.41 25.12 10.69
N ASP A 147 3.09 25.86 9.80
CA ASP A 147 4.44 26.41 10.04
C ASP A 147 5.45 25.29 10.35
N TYR A 148 5.75 24.48 9.32
CA TYR A 148 6.68 23.36 9.42
C TYR A 148 8.03 23.81 10.01
N ALA A 149 8.53 23.06 10.99
CA ALA A 149 9.62 23.47 11.87
C ALA A 149 10.93 23.71 11.11
N ASP A 150 11.28 22.81 10.18
CA ASP A 150 12.53 22.88 9.40
C ASP A 150 12.48 23.93 8.28
N GLY A 151 11.30 24.47 7.99
CA GLY A 151 11.11 25.48 6.95
C GLY A 151 11.40 24.99 5.54
N ILE A 152 11.67 25.93 4.64
CA ILE A 152 11.73 25.71 3.17
C ILE A 152 13.02 26.25 2.53
N ASP A 153 14.06 26.48 3.33
CA ASP A 153 15.32 27.08 2.86
C ASP A 153 16.05 26.20 1.83
N HIS A 154 15.72 24.91 1.78
CA HIS A 154 16.25 23.95 0.81
C HIS A 154 15.64 24.08 -0.59
N PHE A 155 14.49 24.77 -0.73
CA PHE A 155 13.88 25.06 -2.03
C PHE A 155 14.47 26.30 -2.71
N SER A 156 14.36 26.37 -4.04
CA SER A 156 14.66 27.59 -4.79
C SER A 156 13.80 28.77 -4.36
N THR A 157 14.27 30.00 -4.62
CA THR A 157 13.52 31.22 -4.28
C THR A 157 12.13 31.29 -4.91
N GLU A 158 11.98 30.75 -6.13
CA GLU A 158 10.69 30.66 -6.82
C GLU A 158 9.77 29.69 -6.09
N ALA A 159 10.26 28.48 -5.79
CA ALA A 159 9.50 27.49 -5.04
C ALA A 159 9.11 27.96 -3.63
N GLN A 160 9.97 28.72 -2.95
CA GLN A 160 9.63 29.32 -1.66
C GLN A 160 8.52 30.37 -1.77
N ALA A 161 8.46 31.11 -2.88
CA ALA A 161 7.37 32.07 -3.12
C ALA A 161 6.05 31.34 -3.33
N THR A 162 6.04 30.28 -4.14
CA THR A 162 4.87 29.40 -4.33
C THR A 162 4.40 28.78 -3.02
N PHE A 163 5.31 28.26 -2.20
CA PHE A 163 4.96 27.69 -0.89
C PHE A 163 4.27 28.71 0.02
N ARG A 164 4.78 29.94 0.10
CA ARG A 164 4.17 31.01 0.90
C ARG A 164 2.82 31.48 0.35
N GLU A 165 2.64 31.41 -0.98
CA GLU A 165 1.35 31.66 -1.60
C GLU A 165 0.32 30.59 -1.22
N LEU A 166 0.71 29.31 -1.26
CA LEU A 166 -0.12 28.20 -0.79
C LEU A 166 -0.52 28.35 0.68
N GLU A 167 0.43 28.69 1.55
CA GLU A 167 0.17 28.95 2.97
C GLU A 167 -0.82 30.09 3.20
N SER A 168 -0.90 31.07 2.28
CA SER A 168 -1.79 32.22 2.44
C SER A 168 -3.28 31.86 2.41
N TYR A 169 -3.61 30.69 1.84
CA TYR A 169 -4.99 30.15 1.78
C TYR A 169 -5.33 29.19 2.93
N LEU A 170 -4.38 28.91 3.84
CA LEU A 170 -4.64 28.05 5.00
C LEU A 170 -5.78 28.53 5.93
N PRO A 171 -6.02 29.85 6.13
CA PRO A 171 -7.17 30.31 6.90
C PRO A 171 -8.51 29.86 6.29
N GLU A 172 -8.63 29.86 4.96
CA GLU A 172 -9.84 29.39 4.27
C GLU A 172 -10.05 27.90 4.46
N LEU A 173 -9.00 27.10 4.24
CA LEU A 173 -9.03 25.66 4.53
C LEU A 173 -9.46 25.42 5.98
N ARG A 174 -8.83 26.12 6.93
CA ARG A 174 -9.10 25.98 8.36
C ARG A 174 -10.56 26.31 8.71
N GLU A 175 -11.13 27.36 8.14
CA GLU A 175 -12.52 27.78 8.36
C GLU A 175 -13.52 26.77 7.78
N SER A 176 -13.16 26.06 6.72
CA SER A 176 -14.01 25.04 6.09
C SER A 176 -14.11 23.72 6.89
N ILE A 177 -13.21 23.49 7.86
CA ILE A 177 -13.15 22.21 8.57
C ILE A 177 -14.35 22.03 9.50
N GLU A 178 -15.09 20.97 9.24
CA GLU A 178 -16.11 20.41 10.13
C GLU A 178 -15.62 19.10 10.75
N ILE A 179 -15.87 18.93 12.05
CA ILE A 179 -15.50 17.73 12.80
C ILE A 179 -16.74 16.91 13.21
N SER A 180 -16.64 15.59 13.10
CA SER A 180 -17.63 14.60 13.55
C SER A 180 -16.97 13.51 14.38
N LEU A 181 -17.75 12.57 14.92
CA LEU A 181 -17.17 11.34 15.45
C LEU A 181 -16.57 10.53 14.30
N PRO A 182 -15.34 10.01 14.43
CA PRO A 182 -14.79 9.06 13.46
C PRO A 182 -15.62 7.78 13.37
N ASP A 183 -15.83 7.30 12.14
CA ASP A 183 -16.51 6.03 11.86
C ASP A 183 -15.52 4.86 11.98
N GLU A 184 -15.24 4.46 13.22
CA GLU A 184 -14.32 3.36 13.51
C GLU A 184 -14.82 2.01 13.00
N GLU A 185 -16.15 1.80 12.99
CA GLU A 185 -16.77 0.58 12.47
C GLU A 185 -16.46 0.43 10.97
N ALA A 186 -16.60 1.50 10.18
CA ALA A 186 -16.23 1.46 8.77
C ALA A 186 -14.73 1.21 8.53
N VAL A 187 -13.85 1.66 9.43
CA VAL A 187 -12.40 1.37 9.33
C VAL A 187 -12.14 -0.11 9.64
N LEU A 188 -12.78 -0.65 10.67
CA LEU A 188 -12.65 -2.05 11.06
C LEU A 188 -13.25 -2.99 9.99
N ASP A 189 -14.41 -2.66 9.45
CA ASP A 189 -15.08 -3.40 8.38
C ASP A 189 -14.22 -3.45 7.12
N GLU A 190 -13.60 -2.33 6.74
CA GLU A 190 -12.66 -2.28 5.63
C GLU A 190 -11.40 -3.09 5.91
N ALA A 191 -10.84 -2.99 7.13
CA ALA A 191 -9.68 -3.79 7.52
C ALA A 191 -10.00 -5.29 7.49
N GLU A 192 -11.18 -5.69 7.99
CA GLU A 192 -11.66 -7.07 7.93
C GLU A 192 -11.85 -7.51 6.47
N GLU A 193 -12.48 -6.70 5.63
CA GLU A 193 -12.65 -7.04 4.22
C GLU A 193 -11.29 -7.17 3.52
N ASN A 194 -10.37 -6.24 3.75
CA ASN A 194 -9.02 -6.27 3.19
C ASN A 194 -8.21 -7.47 3.68
N SER A 195 -8.42 -7.92 4.92
CA SER A 195 -7.77 -9.13 5.48
C SER A 195 -8.14 -10.41 4.72
N LYS A 196 -9.23 -10.40 3.96
CA LYS A 196 -9.67 -11.54 3.12
C LYS A 196 -8.85 -11.67 1.84
N TYR A 197 -7.98 -10.71 1.51
CA TYR A 197 -7.17 -10.71 0.29
C TYR A 197 -5.68 -10.83 0.62
N LEU A 198 -4.92 -11.45 -0.28
CA LEU A 198 -3.46 -11.46 -0.20
C LEU A 198 -2.92 -10.13 -0.71
N ASN A 199 -2.70 -9.18 0.20
CA ASN A 199 -2.12 -7.88 -0.10
C ASN A 199 -0.66 -7.83 0.35
N PHE A 200 0.23 -7.42 -0.55
CA PHE A 200 1.66 -7.27 -0.24
C PHE A 200 2.36 -6.31 -1.20
N ILE A 201 3.40 -5.66 -0.68
CA ILE A 201 4.40 -4.90 -1.44
C ILE A 201 5.76 -5.37 -0.93
N SER A 202 6.49 -6.12 -1.74
CA SER A 202 7.70 -6.79 -1.30
C SER A 202 8.69 -6.99 -2.45
N ASN A 203 9.72 -7.80 -2.21
CA ASN A 203 10.70 -8.23 -3.19
C ASN A 203 10.68 -9.76 -3.35
N THR A 204 11.08 -10.21 -4.53
CA THR A 204 11.40 -11.62 -4.77
C THR A 204 12.75 -11.98 -4.16
N LEU A 205 13.06 -13.28 -4.06
CA LEU A 205 14.38 -13.76 -3.65
C LEU A 205 15.53 -13.27 -4.56
N ASP A 206 15.23 -12.89 -5.81
CA ASP A 206 16.19 -12.32 -6.75
C ASP A 206 16.44 -10.81 -6.50
N GLY A 207 15.65 -10.18 -5.62
CA GLY A 207 15.68 -8.75 -5.35
C GLY A 207 14.71 -7.92 -6.20
N ASP A 208 14.00 -8.53 -7.16
CA ASP A 208 13.04 -7.81 -8.00
C ASP A 208 11.81 -7.36 -7.16
N PRO A 209 11.36 -6.09 -7.26
CA PRO A 209 10.11 -5.64 -6.66
C PRO A 209 8.89 -6.42 -7.15
N VAL A 210 7.97 -6.74 -6.24
CA VAL A 210 6.73 -7.48 -6.53
C VAL A 210 5.59 -7.04 -5.63
N THR A 211 4.39 -6.92 -6.19
CA THR A 211 3.17 -6.56 -5.44
C THR A 211 2.04 -7.54 -5.74
N SER A 212 0.94 -7.45 -5.00
CA SER A 212 -0.28 -8.22 -5.25
C SER A 212 -0.89 -8.01 -6.65
N ALA A 213 -0.42 -7.00 -7.41
CA ALA A 213 -0.76 -6.84 -8.82
C ALA A 213 -0.35 -8.04 -9.69
N VAL A 214 0.57 -8.89 -9.22
CA VAL A 214 0.95 -10.16 -9.87
C VAL A 214 -0.25 -11.10 -10.11
N PHE A 215 -1.38 -10.88 -9.42
CA PHE A 215 -2.60 -11.66 -9.60
C PHE A 215 -3.49 -11.15 -10.74
N TYR A 216 -3.42 -9.87 -11.09
CA TYR A 216 -4.47 -9.19 -11.86
C TYR A 216 -4.59 -9.66 -13.32
N ASP A 217 -3.47 -10.03 -13.94
CA ASP A 217 -3.44 -10.44 -15.34
C ASP A 217 -3.84 -11.90 -15.57
N TYR A 218 -4.14 -12.65 -14.51
CA TYR A 218 -4.41 -14.08 -14.56
C TYR A 218 -5.83 -14.40 -14.11
N ASP A 219 -6.43 -15.44 -14.69
CA ASP A 219 -7.73 -15.94 -14.23
C ASP A 219 -7.64 -16.48 -12.80
N MET A 220 -6.48 -17.01 -12.44
CA MET A 220 -6.14 -17.55 -11.13
C MET A 220 -4.62 -17.59 -10.96
N THR A 221 -4.14 -17.43 -9.74
CA THR A 221 -2.76 -17.69 -9.35
C THR A 221 -2.71 -18.80 -8.31
N VAL A 222 -1.87 -19.80 -8.55
CA VAL A 222 -1.57 -20.84 -7.57
C VAL A 222 -0.42 -20.34 -6.69
N VAL A 223 -0.65 -20.19 -5.40
CA VAL A 223 0.34 -19.66 -4.45
C VAL A 223 0.75 -20.78 -3.50
N ASN A 224 2.02 -21.20 -3.56
CA ASN A 224 2.59 -22.18 -2.66
C ASN A 224 3.34 -21.48 -1.52
N PHE A 225 3.10 -21.88 -0.28
CA PHE A 225 3.80 -21.39 0.90
C PHE A 225 4.78 -22.45 1.37
N TRP A 226 6.04 -22.04 1.48
CA TRP A 226 7.18 -22.88 1.79
C TRP A 226 8.13 -22.13 2.74
N ALA A 227 9.04 -22.83 3.41
CA ALA A 227 10.05 -22.22 4.26
C ALA A 227 11.38 -22.96 4.13
N SER A 228 12.48 -22.29 4.49
CA SER A 228 13.82 -22.87 4.37
C SER A 228 14.00 -24.18 5.15
N TYR A 229 13.31 -24.34 6.28
CA TYR A 229 13.35 -25.56 7.09
C TYR A 229 12.63 -26.76 6.46
N CYS A 230 11.83 -26.57 5.40
CA CYS A 230 11.22 -27.68 4.67
C CYS A 230 12.28 -28.59 3.99
N GLU A 231 13.49 -28.07 3.71
CA GLU A 231 14.63 -28.88 3.30
C GLU A 231 15.07 -29.87 4.38
N GLU A 232 15.10 -29.41 5.64
CA GLU A 232 15.60 -30.17 6.78
C GLU A 232 14.58 -31.24 7.23
N ASP A 233 13.29 -30.95 7.06
CA ASP A 233 12.18 -31.83 7.46
C ASP A 233 11.77 -32.87 6.39
N ASN A 234 12.54 -32.99 5.29
CA ASN A 234 12.28 -33.93 4.20
C ASN A 234 10.86 -33.79 3.59
N ILE A 235 10.33 -32.57 3.58
CA ILE A 235 9.06 -32.17 2.95
C ILE A 235 9.29 -31.19 1.80
N ASN A 236 10.51 -31.15 1.26
CA ASN A 236 10.85 -30.39 0.05
C ASN A 236 10.16 -30.99 -1.18
N GLU A 237 9.41 -30.14 -1.90
CA GLU A 237 8.66 -30.48 -3.11
C GLU A 237 9.07 -29.68 -4.35
N LEU A 238 10.21 -28.98 -4.34
CA LEU A 238 10.62 -28.06 -5.40
C LEU A 238 10.72 -28.74 -6.79
N ASP A 239 11.25 -29.96 -6.86
CA ASP A 239 11.31 -30.72 -8.14
C ASP A 239 9.89 -31.02 -8.68
N THR A 240 8.97 -31.41 -7.80
CA THR A 240 7.57 -31.68 -8.13
C THR A 240 6.86 -30.41 -8.58
N LEU A 241 7.01 -29.31 -7.83
CA LEU A 241 6.44 -28.01 -8.15
C LEU A 241 7.00 -27.45 -9.47
N GLN A 242 8.28 -27.64 -9.74
CA GLN A 242 8.91 -27.22 -10.99
C GLN A 242 8.38 -28.02 -12.19
N SER A 243 8.14 -29.33 -12.03
CA SER A 243 7.47 -30.14 -13.06
C SER A 243 6.02 -29.66 -13.27
N PHE A 244 5.28 -29.44 -12.19
CA PHE A 244 3.91 -28.92 -12.23
C PHE A 244 3.86 -27.56 -12.94
N TYR A 245 4.73 -26.63 -12.58
CA TYR A 245 4.80 -25.29 -13.15
C TYR A 245 5.03 -25.31 -14.66
N LYS A 246 5.98 -26.12 -15.14
CA LYS A 246 6.24 -26.27 -16.59
C LYS A 246 5.03 -26.78 -17.35
N ASP A 247 4.26 -27.69 -16.77
CA ASP A 247 3.06 -28.21 -17.41
C ASP A 247 1.88 -27.26 -17.29
N LEU A 248 1.80 -26.51 -16.19
CA LEU A 248 0.81 -25.45 -15.97
C LEU A 248 0.94 -24.36 -17.05
N GLN A 249 2.15 -23.85 -17.28
CA GLN A 249 2.41 -22.84 -18.30
C GLN A 249 2.01 -23.30 -19.71
N LYS A 250 2.17 -24.59 -20.03
CA LYS A 250 1.79 -25.14 -21.33
C LYS A 250 0.29 -25.33 -21.49
N LYS A 251 -0.39 -25.80 -20.44
CA LYS A 251 -1.82 -26.17 -20.49
C LYS A 251 -2.75 -25.00 -20.20
N HIS A 252 -2.35 -24.11 -19.30
CA HIS A 252 -3.15 -23.01 -18.75
C HIS A 252 -2.33 -21.72 -18.70
N PRO A 253 -2.01 -21.10 -19.84
CA PRO A 253 -1.19 -19.87 -19.90
C PRO A 253 -1.84 -18.66 -19.20
N ASN A 254 -3.13 -18.76 -18.89
CA ASN A 254 -3.94 -17.80 -18.13
C ASN A 254 -3.91 -18.06 -16.61
N VAL A 255 -3.13 -19.02 -16.13
CA VAL A 255 -2.94 -19.32 -14.70
C VAL A 255 -1.48 -19.11 -14.34
N ASN A 256 -1.24 -18.34 -13.28
CA ASN A 256 0.11 -18.11 -12.75
C ASN A 256 0.45 -19.07 -11.61
N PHE A 257 1.74 -19.16 -11.29
CA PHE A 257 2.24 -19.84 -10.10
C PHE A 257 3.35 -19.01 -9.46
N VAL A 258 3.25 -18.81 -8.15
CA VAL A 258 4.29 -18.17 -7.32
C VAL A 258 4.49 -18.97 -6.05
N GLN A 259 5.70 -18.91 -5.49
CA GLN A 259 5.97 -19.43 -4.16
C GLN A 259 6.26 -18.27 -3.21
N VAL A 260 5.80 -18.36 -1.97
CA VAL A 260 6.15 -17.47 -0.87
C VAL A 260 7.07 -18.23 0.09
N VAL A 261 8.25 -17.67 0.38
CA VAL A 261 9.21 -18.25 1.34
C VAL A 261 9.02 -17.56 2.68
N ILE A 262 8.25 -18.19 3.57
CA ILE A 262 7.61 -17.48 4.68
C ILE A 262 8.57 -17.05 5.79
N ASP A 263 9.76 -17.64 5.87
CA ASP A 263 10.79 -17.32 6.86
C ASP A 263 11.84 -16.33 6.32
N THR A 264 11.46 -15.56 5.30
CA THR A 264 12.20 -14.42 4.76
C THR A 264 11.43 -13.11 5.01
N PRO A 265 12.08 -11.92 4.98
CA PRO A 265 13.51 -11.69 4.83
C PRO A 265 14.35 -12.29 5.98
N GLY A 266 15.55 -12.76 5.66
CA GLY A 266 16.46 -13.41 6.60
C GLY A 266 17.61 -14.11 5.88
N GLN A 267 18.83 -13.58 5.98
CA GLN A 267 20.00 -14.02 5.19
C GLN A 267 20.23 -15.54 5.19
N LYS A 268 20.01 -16.22 6.32
CA LYS A 268 20.16 -17.68 6.41
C LYS A 268 19.08 -18.40 5.59
N ALA A 269 17.82 -18.02 5.76
CA ALA A 269 16.68 -18.62 5.06
C ALA A 269 16.75 -18.34 3.56
N GLU A 270 17.05 -17.10 3.17
CA GLU A 270 17.24 -16.69 1.77
C GLU A 270 18.33 -17.51 1.09
N LYS A 271 19.47 -17.71 1.76
CA LYS A 271 20.56 -18.53 1.22
C LYS A 271 20.13 -19.98 1.02
N ILE A 272 19.46 -20.58 2.00
CA ILE A 272 18.97 -21.97 1.91
C ILE A 272 17.96 -22.09 0.75
N ALA A 273 16.99 -21.19 0.67
CA ALA A 273 15.99 -21.15 -0.39
C ALA A 273 16.62 -21.02 -1.78
N THR A 274 17.55 -20.08 -1.93
CA THR A 274 18.26 -19.82 -3.19
C THR A 274 19.09 -21.04 -3.63
N ASP A 275 19.80 -21.69 -2.70
CA ASP A 275 20.57 -22.89 -3.00
C ASP A 275 19.67 -24.08 -3.37
N ALA A 276 18.53 -24.23 -2.70
CA ALA A 276 17.52 -25.24 -3.00
C ALA A 276 16.91 -25.03 -4.40
N TYR A 277 16.55 -23.79 -4.74
CA TYR A 277 16.05 -23.41 -6.06
C TYR A 277 17.04 -23.75 -7.17
N LYS A 278 18.31 -23.40 -6.98
CA LYS A 278 19.39 -23.71 -7.93
C LYS A 278 19.55 -25.22 -8.12
N LYS A 279 19.51 -25.99 -7.03
CA LYS A 279 19.64 -27.45 -7.06
C LYS A 279 18.49 -28.12 -7.80
N ALA A 280 17.26 -27.67 -7.58
CA ALA A 280 16.04 -28.19 -8.21
C ALA A 280 15.79 -27.61 -9.63
N GLY A 281 16.56 -26.60 -10.06
CA GLY A 281 16.35 -25.93 -11.33
C GLY A 281 15.01 -25.21 -11.41
N VAL A 282 14.58 -24.61 -10.28
CA VAL A 282 13.36 -23.81 -10.16
C VAL A 282 13.42 -22.59 -11.08
N THR A 283 12.31 -22.29 -11.75
CA THR A 283 12.18 -21.11 -12.63
C THR A 283 10.96 -20.25 -12.34
N PHE A 284 10.16 -20.62 -11.34
CA PHE A 284 9.11 -19.76 -10.82
C PHE A 284 9.69 -18.76 -9.80
N LYS A 285 8.94 -17.70 -9.50
CA LYS A 285 9.38 -16.66 -8.57
C LYS A 285 9.10 -17.05 -7.12
N GLY A 286 10.09 -16.83 -6.27
CA GLY A 286 9.98 -16.89 -4.80
C GLY A 286 9.82 -15.50 -4.24
N ILE A 287 8.74 -15.24 -3.50
CA ILE A 287 8.38 -13.96 -2.90
C ILE A 287 8.72 -13.99 -1.41
N MET A 288 9.35 -12.92 -0.92
CA MET A 288 9.53 -12.72 0.52
C MET A 288 8.29 -12.01 1.07
N PRO A 289 7.69 -12.44 2.20
CA PRO A 289 6.54 -11.75 2.77
C PRO A 289 6.92 -10.39 3.36
N ASP A 290 6.08 -9.39 3.13
CA ASP A 290 6.01 -8.18 3.96
C ASP A 290 5.16 -8.45 5.21
N GLN A 291 4.99 -7.43 6.07
CA GLN A 291 4.23 -7.59 7.30
C GLN A 291 2.76 -7.98 7.05
N ASN A 292 2.15 -7.48 5.96
CA ASN A 292 0.78 -7.80 5.60
C ASN A 292 0.62 -9.26 5.19
N LEU A 293 1.50 -9.75 4.30
CA LEU A 293 1.49 -11.15 3.89
C LEU A 293 1.84 -12.09 5.05
N ALA A 294 2.79 -11.70 5.91
CA ALA A 294 3.15 -12.46 7.11
C ALA A 294 1.97 -12.61 8.06
N THR A 295 1.21 -11.53 8.30
CA THR A 295 -0.01 -11.57 9.13
C THR A 295 -1.08 -12.47 8.51
N TRP A 296 -1.29 -12.34 7.19
CA TRP A 296 -2.22 -13.23 6.47
C TRP A 296 -1.80 -14.70 6.63
N ILE A 297 -0.51 -15.01 6.50
CA ILE A 297 0.04 -16.35 6.66
C ILE A 297 -0.27 -16.90 8.06
N THR A 298 0.01 -16.14 9.13
CA THR A 298 -0.21 -16.59 10.52
C THR A 298 -1.68 -16.84 10.83
N ASP A 299 -2.57 -16.03 10.26
CA ASP A 299 -4.00 -16.11 10.52
C ASP A 299 -4.68 -17.23 9.72
N ASN A 300 -4.12 -17.59 8.56
CA ASN A 300 -4.80 -18.45 7.59
C ASN A 300 -4.14 -19.82 7.39
N LEU A 301 -2.87 -20.01 7.72
CA LEU A 301 -2.16 -21.26 7.47
C LEU A 301 -1.92 -22.05 8.77
N GLU A 302 -2.27 -23.33 8.75
CA GLU A 302 -2.06 -24.23 9.91
C GLU A 302 -0.71 -24.97 9.86
N GLY A 303 0.00 -24.91 8.73
CA GLY A 303 1.25 -25.63 8.53
C GLY A 303 1.79 -25.52 7.11
N LEU A 304 2.99 -26.06 6.91
CA LEU A 304 3.71 -26.04 5.64
C LEU A 304 4.06 -27.46 5.13
N PRO A 305 4.29 -27.61 3.81
CA PRO A 305 3.92 -26.65 2.78
C PRO A 305 2.39 -26.56 2.65
N THR A 306 1.87 -25.43 2.19
CA THR A 306 0.45 -25.27 1.87
C THR A 306 0.31 -24.53 0.54
N THR A 307 -0.56 -25.02 -0.34
CA THR A 307 -0.89 -24.34 -1.59
C THR A 307 -2.31 -23.79 -1.55
N VAL A 308 -2.48 -22.54 -1.95
CA VAL A 308 -3.77 -21.86 -2.07
C VAL A 308 -4.01 -21.39 -3.50
N PHE A 309 -5.27 -21.09 -3.82
CA PHE A 309 -5.68 -20.64 -5.14
C PHE A 309 -6.27 -19.25 -5.01
N VAL A 310 -5.71 -18.29 -5.74
CA VAL A 310 -6.02 -16.86 -5.60
C VAL A 310 -6.65 -16.37 -6.90
N ASP A 311 -7.77 -15.66 -6.81
CA ASP A 311 -8.41 -15.09 -7.99
C ASP A 311 -7.69 -13.84 -8.51
N SER A 312 -8.20 -13.29 -9.62
CA SER A 312 -7.66 -12.09 -10.25
C SER A 312 -7.78 -10.81 -9.42
N LYS A 313 -8.39 -10.84 -8.23
CA LYS A 313 -8.49 -9.72 -7.30
C LYS A 313 -7.63 -9.92 -6.05
N GLY A 314 -6.87 -11.01 -5.97
CA GLY A 314 -6.09 -11.35 -4.79
C GLY A 314 -6.89 -12.10 -3.71
N LYS A 315 -8.12 -12.55 -3.98
CA LYS A 315 -8.91 -13.30 -3.00
C LYS A 315 -8.57 -14.80 -3.05
N PRO A 316 -8.12 -15.41 -1.95
CA PRO A 316 -7.88 -16.83 -1.86
C PRO A 316 -9.22 -17.60 -1.80
N ALA A 317 -9.27 -18.78 -2.40
CA ALA A 317 -10.35 -19.73 -2.21
C ALA A 317 -10.21 -20.49 -0.88
N ASP A 318 -11.35 -20.96 -0.35
CA ASP A 318 -11.39 -21.75 0.89
C ASP A 318 -10.61 -23.06 0.80
N LEU A 319 -10.54 -23.67 -0.40
CA LEU A 319 -9.81 -24.92 -0.60
C LEU A 319 -8.31 -24.65 -0.58
N LYS A 320 -7.60 -25.37 0.29
CA LYS A 320 -6.14 -25.38 0.40
C LYS A 320 -5.63 -26.81 0.23
N ILE A 321 -4.49 -26.96 -0.45
CA ILE A 321 -3.75 -28.23 -0.45
C ILE A 321 -2.76 -28.15 0.72
N LYS A 322 -2.95 -29.00 1.73
CA LYS A 322 -2.06 -29.08 2.89
C LYS A 322 -1.05 -30.21 2.70
N GLY A 323 0.22 -29.93 2.95
CA GLY A 323 1.32 -30.88 2.78
C GLY A 323 1.70 -31.14 1.32
N ILE A 324 2.73 -31.97 1.15
CA ILE A 324 3.27 -32.33 -0.16
C ILE A 324 2.31 -33.22 -0.95
N GLN A 325 2.22 -33.00 -2.26
CA GLN A 325 1.44 -33.80 -3.19
C GLN A 325 2.24 -34.07 -4.47
N ASP A 326 1.75 -34.96 -5.33
CA ASP A 326 2.33 -35.15 -6.66
C ASP A 326 1.84 -34.10 -7.66
N ALA A 327 2.57 -33.95 -8.77
CA ALA A 327 2.27 -32.96 -9.80
C ALA A 327 0.90 -33.17 -10.47
N SER A 328 0.38 -34.40 -10.51
CA SER A 328 -0.92 -34.70 -11.11
C SER A 328 -2.05 -34.20 -10.20
N TYR A 329 -1.93 -34.40 -8.89
CA TYR A 329 -2.87 -33.88 -7.92
C TYR A 329 -2.92 -32.35 -7.91
N TYR A 330 -1.75 -31.68 -7.97
CA TYR A 330 -1.68 -30.23 -8.11
C TYR A 330 -2.40 -29.74 -9.37
N MET A 331 -2.18 -30.40 -10.51
CA MET A 331 -2.84 -30.06 -11.78
C MET A 331 -4.35 -30.26 -11.74
N GLU A 332 -4.83 -31.42 -11.27
CA GLU A 332 -6.26 -31.72 -11.19
C GLU A 332 -7.00 -30.74 -10.28
N THR A 333 -6.40 -30.40 -9.14
CA THR A 333 -6.96 -29.42 -8.20
C THR A 333 -6.98 -28.03 -8.83
N THR A 334 -5.89 -27.63 -9.50
CA THR A 334 -5.80 -26.36 -10.23
C THR A 334 -6.91 -26.24 -11.28
N GLU A 335 -7.11 -27.27 -12.10
CA GLU A 335 -8.16 -27.27 -13.11
C GLU A 335 -9.57 -27.22 -12.51
N THR A 336 -9.77 -27.88 -11.37
CA THR A 336 -11.03 -27.85 -10.62
C THR A 336 -11.30 -26.45 -10.08
N MET A 337 -10.30 -25.80 -9.48
CA MET A 337 -10.44 -24.46 -8.91
C MET A 337 -10.62 -23.39 -9.99
N LEU A 338 -9.87 -23.48 -11.09
CA LEU A 338 -10.03 -22.60 -12.23
C LEU A 338 -11.46 -22.62 -12.79
N LYS A 339 -12.06 -23.83 -12.91
CA LYS A 339 -13.46 -23.96 -13.36
C LYS A 339 -14.43 -23.29 -12.38
N LYS A 340 -14.26 -23.53 -11.07
CA LYS A 340 -15.13 -22.94 -10.02
C LYS A 340 -15.05 -21.40 -10.02
N MET A 341 -13.84 -20.83 -10.10
CA MET A 341 -13.65 -19.38 -10.10
C MET A 341 -14.25 -18.71 -11.34
N LYS A 342 -14.27 -19.40 -12.49
CA LYS A 342 -14.93 -18.89 -13.70
C LYS A 342 -16.45 -18.87 -13.60
N THR A 343 -17.05 -19.77 -12.83
CA THR A 343 -18.52 -19.83 -12.65
C THR A 343 -19.06 -18.87 -11.58
N SER A 344 -18.18 -18.30 -10.76
CA SER A 344 -18.52 -17.36 -9.69
C SER A 344 -18.32 -15.88 -10.07
N LYS A 345 -17.79 -15.62 -11.27
CA LYS A 345 -17.81 -14.30 -11.92
C LYS A 345 -19.16 -14.10 -12.61
#